data_AF-A0A087CTG4-F1
#
_entry.id   AF-A0A087CTG4-F1
#
_cell.length_a   1.000
_cell.length_b   1.000
_cell.length_c   1.000
_cell.angle_alpha   90.00
_cell.angle_beta   90.00
_cell.angle_gamma   90.00
#
_symmetry.space_group_name_H-M   'P 1'
#
loop_
_entity.id
_entity.type
_entity.pdbx_description
1 polymer ?
#
loop_
_entity_poly.entity_id
_entity_poly.type
_entity_poly.pdbx_seq_one_letter_code
_entity_poly.pdbx_strand_id
1 'polypeptide(L)'
;MEHYLTHGRRLSRTIRQMGYPSREVLAAWIDELAPGERAVKRGPVADEVRRMAVARLVAGGVTSRQVAAEVGVEASVVRNWKRQLLHEPVPEDDPVTPDKPGKRNDGAADPDASDLDGLIAERDRVRAELERIRREKREAEIELAILKGALDLVGIRAGHRPGQPDQ
;
A
#
# COMPACT_ATOMS: atom_id res chain seq x y z
N MET A 1 -40.51 0.66 11.66
CA MET A 1 -39.95 -0.09 10.52
C MET A 1 -40.47 0.42 9.18
N GLU A 2 -41.78 0.50 8.97
CA GLU A 2 -42.39 1.07 7.75
C GLU A 2 -41.83 2.45 7.39
N HIS A 3 -41.64 3.32 8.38
CA HIS A 3 -41.06 4.66 8.18
C HIS A 3 -39.63 4.63 7.60
N TYR A 4 -38.79 3.64 7.94
CA TYR A 4 -37.44 3.52 7.36
C TYR A 4 -37.48 3.12 5.89
N LEU A 5 -38.32 2.14 5.55
CA LEU A 5 -38.45 1.61 4.19
C LEU A 5 -39.12 2.62 3.25
N THR A 6 -40.06 3.42 3.76
CA THR A 6 -40.78 4.45 2.99
C THR A 6 -40.05 5.80 2.90
N HIS A 7 -39.23 6.17 3.90
CA HIS A 7 -38.57 7.50 3.96
C HIS A 7 -37.08 7.46 3.60
N GLY A 8 -36.74 6.75 2.53
CA GLY A 8 -35.40 6.80 1.91
C GLY A 8 -34.29 6.13 2.70
N ARG A 9 -34.62 5.20 3.61
CA ARG A 9 -33.68 4.26 4.26
C ARG A 9 -32.53 4.94 5.02
N ARG A 10 -32.80 6.09 5.62
CA ARG A 10 -31.84 6.84 6.46
C ARG A 10 -32.06 6.56 7.94
N LEU A 11 -31.23 5.69 8.52
CA LEU A 11 -31.26 5.29 9.94
C LEU A 11 -31.36 6.50 10.90
N SER A 12 -30.55 7.54 10.69
CA SER A 12 -30.54 8.73 11.55
C SER A 12 -31.85 9.51 11.55
N ARG A 13 -32.57 9.54 10.42
CA ARG A 13 -33.87 10.22 10.31
C ARG A 13 -34.94 9.42 11.04
N THR A 14 -34.93 8.09 10.87
CA THR A 14 -35.84 7.19 11.57
C THR A 14 -35.65 7.25 13.08
N ILE A 15 -34.42 7.30 13.58
CA ILE A 15 -34.12 7.42 15.02
C ILE A 15 -34.70 8.72 15.60
N ARG A 16 -34.46 9.87 14.94
CA ARG A 16 -34.98 11.17 15.40
C ARG A 16 -36.51 11.24 15.38
N GLN A 17 -37.15 10.60 14.39
CA GLN A 17 -38.60 10.65 14.22
C GLN A 17 -39.35 9.67 15.14
N MET A 18 -38.77 8.49 15.38
CA MET A 18 -39.44 7.38 16.09
C MET A 18 -38.91 7.16 17.51
N GLY A 19 -37.86 7.86 17.93
CA GLY A 19 -37.31 7.76 19.28
C GLY A 19 -36.55 6.46 19.57
N TYR A 20 -36.02 5.78 18.55
CA TYR A 20 -35.29 4.52 18.74
C TYR A 20 -33.96 4.72 19.51
N PRO A 21 -33.55 3.74 20.34
CA PRO A 21 -32.47 3.91 21.32
C PRO A 21 -31.07 4.00 20.69
N SER A 22 -30.78 3.30 19.59
CA SER A 22 -29.48 3.38 18.92
C SER A 22 -29.53 2.97 17.44
N ARG A 23 -28.49 3.38 16.68
CA ARG A 23 -28.33 3.04 15.25
C ARG A 23 -28.05 1.55 15.03
N GLU A 24 -27.38 0.92 15.97
CA GLU A 24 -27.00 -0.49 15.91
C GLU A 24 -28.21 -1.39 16.12
N VAL A 25 -29.03 -1.10 17.14
CA VAL A 25 -30.27 -1.84 17.40
C VAL A 25 -31.22 -1.75 16.20
N LEU A 26 -31.36 -0.55 15.61
CA LEU A 26 -32.19 -0.39 14.42
C LEU A 26 -31.61 -1.12 13.20
N ALA A 27 -30.27 -1.16 13.04
CA ALA A 27 -29.63 -1.89 11.96
C ALA A 27 -29.81 -3.41 12.10
N ALA A 28 -29.65 -3.95 13.32
CA ALA A 28 -29.87 -5.36 13.62
C ALA A 28 -31.31 -5.79 13.31
N TRP A 29 -32.31 -5.00 13.71
CA TRP A 29 -33.71 -5.30 13.38
C TRP A 29 -34.03 -5.20 11.89
N ILE A 30 -33.36 -4.30 11.14
CA ILE A 30 -33.51 -4.27 9.67
C ILE A 30 -32.91 -5.52 9.05
N ASP A 31 -31.72 -5.93 9.50
CA ASP A 31 -31.06 -7.12 8.97
C ASP A 31 -31.83 -8.41 9.31
N GLU A 32 -32.54 -8.45 10.45
CA GLU A 32 -33.39 -9.57 10.86
C GLU A 32 -34.76 -9.61 10.14
N LEU A 33 -35.45 -8.48 10.04
CA LEU A 33 -36.81 -8.42 9.49
C LEU A 33 -36.88 -8.18 7.97
N ALA A 34 -35.81 -7.65 7.38
CA ALA A 34 -35.74 -7.25 5.98
C ALA A 34 -34.31 -7.40 5.44
N PRO A 35 -33.80 -8.63 5.34
CA PRO A 35 -32.42 -8.88 4.90
C PRO A 35 -32.18 -8.29 3.51
N GLY A 36 -31.09 -7.52 3.37
CA GLY A 36 -30.71 -6.86 2.11
C GLY A 36 -31.39 -5.51 1.85
N GLU A 37 -32.41 -5.12 2.63
CA GLU A 37 -33.09 -3.84 2.45
C GLU A 37 -32.35 -2.66 3.14
N ARG A 38 -31.30 -2.96 3.92
CA ARG A 38 -30.45 -1.94 4.53
C ARG A 38 -29.65 -1.21 3.45
N ALA A 39 -29.86 0.10 3.34
CA ALA A 39 -29.08 0.94 2.44
C ALA A 39 -27.62 1.07 2.92
N VAL A 40 -26.76 0.17 2.47
CA VAL A 40 -25.31 0.26 2.66
C VAL A 40 -24.74 1.07 1.49
N LYS A 41 -24.17 2.25 1.77
CA LYS A 41 -23.68 3.16 0.70
C LYS A 41 -22.59 2.55 -0.17
N ARG A 42 -21.85 1.56 0.33
CA ARG A 42 -20.87 0.73 -0.40
C ARG A 42 -20.82 -0.63 0.29
N GLY A 43 -20.95 -1.72 -0.47
CA GLY A 43 -20.81 -3.07 0.07
C GLY A 43 -19.40 -3.31 0.63
N PRO A 44 -19.22 -4.21 1.61
CA PRO A 44 -17.90 -4.57 2.10
C PRO A 44 -17.04 -5.11 0.95
N VAL A 45 -15.83 -4.56 0.81
CA VAL A 45 -14.83 -5.10 -0.12
C VAL A 45 -14.32 -6.42 0.45
N ALA A 46 -14.21 -7.45 -0.39
CA ALA A 46 -13.67 -8.74 0.03
C ALA A 46 -12.27 -8.56 0.64
N ASP A 47 -12.02 -9.22 1.76
CA ASP A 47 -10.76 -9.07 2.50
C ASP A 47 -9.52 -9.44 1.68
N GLU A 48 -9.66 -10.35 0.72
CA GLU A 48 -8.58 -10.69 -0.19
C GLU A 48 -8.18 -9.50 -1.08
N VAL A 49 -9.18 -8.81 -1.64
CA VAL A 49 -8.96 -7.59 -2.44
C VAL A 49 -8.35 -6.49 -1.58
N ARG A 50 -8.78 -6.37 -0.32
CA ARG A 50 -8.21 -5.44 0.66
C ARG A 50 -6.72 -5.73 0.91
N ARG A 51 -6.35 -6.99 1.17
CA ARG A 51 -4.95 -7.39 1.43
C ARG A 51 -4.07 -7.22 0.20
N MET A 52 -4.52 -7.64 -0.97
CA MET A 52 -3.80 -7.47 -2.24
C MET A 52 -3.55 -5.98 -2.55
N ALA A 53 -4.56 -5.14 -2.37
CA ALA A 53 -4.45 -3.69 -2.56
C ALA A 53 -3.36 -3.08 -1.67
N VAL A 54 -3.31 -3.47 -0.40
CA VAL A 54 -2.30 -2.98 0.55
C VAL A 54 -0.92 -3.57 0.26
N ALA A 55 -0.82 -4.86 -0.08
CA ALA A 55 0.44 -5.49 -0.45
C ALA A 55 1.09 -4.79 -1.66
N ARG A 56 0.31 -4.50 -2.70
CA ARG A 56 0.77 -3.76 -3.87
C ARG A 56 1.16 -2.31 -3.53
N LEU A 57 0.40 -1.64 -2.66
CA LEU A 57 0.72 -0.30 -2.18
C LEU A 57 2.05 -0.27 -1.39
N VAL A 58 2.33 -1.31 -0.59
CA VAL A 58 3.56 -1.44 0.21
C VAL A 58 4.76 -1.84 -0.63
N ALA A 59 4.57 -2.75 -1.60
CA ALA A 59 5.60 -3.12 -2.59
C ALA A 59 6.11 -1.91 -3.40
N GLY A 60 5.31 -0.84 -3.48
CA GLY A 60 5.63 0.41 -4.13
C GLY A 60 5.30 0.41 -5.62
N GLY A 61 5.46 1.57 -6.27
CA GLY A 61 5.15 1.75 -7.69
C GLY A 61 3.68 2.07 -8.00
N VAL A 62 2.81 2.09 -6.99
CA VAL A 62 1.42 2.57 -7.12
C VAL A 62 1.04 3.46 -5.94
N THR A 63 0.21 4.46 -6.20
CA THR A 63 -0.31 5.38 -5.19
C THR A 63 -1.63 4.88 -4.62
N SER A 64 -2.00 5.34 -3.41
CA SER A 64 -3.31 5.05 -2.83
C SER A 64 -4.48 5.50 -3.71
N ARG A 65 -4.30 6.55 -4.53
CA ARG A 65 -5.31 7.01 -5.50
C ARG A 65 -5.50 6.01 -6.64
N GLN A 66 -4.41 5.47 -7.19
CA GLN A 66 -4.45 4.49 -8.28
C GLN A 66 -5.09 3.18 -7.81
N VAL A 67 -4.65 2.67 -6.65
CA VAL A 67 -5.24 1.46 -6.04
C VAL A 67 -6.74 1.66 -5.74
N ALA A 68 -7.12 2.84 -5.27
CA ALA A 68 -8.53 3.16 -5.01
C ALA A 68 -9.38 3.20 -6.29
N ALA A 69 -8.85 3.77 -7.37
CA ALA A 69 -9.53 3.81 -8.66
C ALA A 69 -9.77 2.40 -9.24
N GLU A 70 -8.78 1.51 -9.11
CA GLU A 70 -8.89 0.12 -9.57
C GLU A 70 -9.90 -0.70 -8.75
N VAL A 71 -9.92 -0.51 -7.43
CA VAL A 71 -10.81 -1.26 -6.51
C VAL A 71 -12.20 -0.61 -6.41
N GLY A 72 -12.40 0.58 -6.96
CA GLY A 72 -13.67 1.31 -6.89
C GLY A 72 -13.97 1.91 -5.50
N VAL A 73 -12.93 2.20 -4.73
CA VAL A 73 -13.04 2.80 -3.38
C VAL A 73 -12.44 4.20 -3.35
N GLU A 74 -12.53 4.87 -2.21
CA GLU A 74 -11.85 6.15 -2.00
C GLU A 74 -10.40 5.93 -1.57
N ALA A 75 -9.49 6.83 -1.95
CA ALA A 75 -8.09 6.76 -1.54
C ALA A 75 -7.89 6.79 -0.01
N SER A 76 -8.79 7.44 0.74
CA SER A 76 -8.77 7.45 2.21
C SER A 76 -9.02 6.05 2.80
N VAL A 77 -9.89 5.25 2.17
CA VAL A 77 -10.19 3.87 2.56
C VAL A 77 -8.96 2.99 2.40
N VAL A 78 -8.23 3.13 1.29
CA VAL A 78 -6.98 2.39 1.06
C VAL A 78 -5.89 2.77 2.09
N ARG A 79 -5.79 4.05 2.47
CA ARG A 79 -4.88 4.49 3.54
C ARG A 79 -5.28 3.92 4.90
N ASN A 80 -6.58 3.81 5.17
CA ASN A 80 -7.08 3.18 6.39
C ASN A 80 -6.76 1.69 6.43
N TRP A 81 -6.97 0.97 5.32
CA TRP A 81 -6.57 -0.44 5.20
C TRP A 81 -5.07 -0.64 5.43
N LYS A 82 -4.23 0.25 4.88
CA LYS A 82 -2.79 0.23 5.10
C LYS A 82 -2.45 0.40 6.59
N ARG A 83 -3.09 1.32 7.31
CA ARG A 83 -2.91 1.47 8.76
C ARG A 83 -3.34 0.21 9.51
N GLN A 84 -4.53 -0.30 9.23
CA GLN A 84 -5.10 -1.46 9.92
C GLN A 84 -4.32 -2.76 9.70
N LEU A 85 -3.76 -2.96 8.50
CA LEU A 85 -3.03 -4.19 8.16
C LEU A 85 -1.53 -4.14 8.50
N LEU A 86 -0.97 -2.95 8.75
CA LEU A 86 0.45 -2.77 9.11
C LEU A 86 0.67 -2.50 10.60
N HIS A 87 -0.39 -2.23 11.38
CA HIS A 87 -0.33 -2.28 12.84
C HIS A 87 -0.78 -3.68 13.29
N GLU A 88 0.09 -4.36 14.05
CA GLU A 88 -0.11 -5.70 14.67
C GLU A 88 -1.53 -5.86 15.27
N PRO A 89 -2.16 -7.06 15.19
CA PRO A 89 -3.54 -7.26 15.61
C PRO A 89 -3.75 -6.95 17.10
N VAL A 90 -4.73 -6.11 17.38
CA VAL A 90 -5.41 -6.16 18.68
C VAL A 90 -6.06 -7.56 18.76
N PRO A 91 -5.87 -8.32 19.86
CA PRO A 91 -6.36 -9.69 20.03
C PRO A 91 -7.86 -9.83 19.69
N GLU A 92 -8.23 -10.95 19.09
CA GLU A 92 -9.60 -11.30 18.61
C GLU A 92 -10.66 -11.53 19.72
N ASP A 93 -10.53 -10.89 20.89
CA ASP A 93 -11.52 -11.00 21.98
C ASP A 93 -12.19 -9.67 22.35
N ASP A 94 -11.95 -8.58 21.61
CA ASP A 94 -12.70 -7.33 21.81
C ASP A 94 -13.93 -7.29 20.89
N PRO A 95 -15.17 -7.27 21.43
CA PRO A 95 -16.36 -7.19 20.62
C PRO A 95 -16.32 -5.88 19.83
N VAL A 96 -16.32 -6.01 18.51
CA VAL A 96 -16.44 -4.90 17.55
C VAL A 96 -17.61 -4.02 17.99
N THR A 97 -17.31 -2.93 18.69
CA THR A 97 -18.24 -1.83 18.85
C THR A 97 -18.11 -0.98 17.59
N PRO A 98 -19.21 -0.81 16.82
CA PRO A 98 -19.20 0.11 15.69
C PRO A 98 -18.90 1.51 16.20
N ASP A 99 -17.74 2.02 15.82
CA ASP A 99 -17.27 3.32 16.26
C ASP A 99 -18.32 4.40 15.92
N LYS A 100 -18.77 5.09 16.97
CA LYS A 100 -19.81 6.13 16.90
C LYS A 100 -19.31 7.27 15.98
N PRO A 101 -20.18 7.89 15.16
CA PRO A 101 -19.78 9.04 14.38
C PRO A 101 -19.76 10.26 15.30
N GLY A 102 -18.58 10.65 15.80
CA GLY A 102 -18.51 11.86 16.60
C GLY A 102 -17.20 12.11 17.34
N LYS A 103 -16.15 12.48 16.60
CA LYS A 103 -15.30 13.59 17.04
C LYS A 103 -14.66 14.24 15.83
N ARG A 104 -14.90 15.55 15.69
CA ARG A 104 -14.05 16.40 14.88
C ARG A 104 -12.66 16.28 15.48
N ASN A 105 -11.73 15.74 14.72
CA ASN A 105 -10.32 15.82 15.03
C ASN A 105 -9.81 17.09 14.35
N ASP A 106 -10.21 18.22 14.93
CA ASP A 106 -9.53 19.47 14.69
C ASP A 106 -8.18 19.32 15.42
N GLY A 107 -7.08 19.13 14.68
CA GLY A 107 -5.73 19.27 15.22
C GLY A 107 -4.93 18.01 15.56
N ALA A 108 -5.06 16.91 14.82
CA ALA A 108 -3.93 16.02 14.64
C ALA A 108 -3.40 16.28 13.24
N ALA A 109 -2.27 16.99 13.12
CA ALA A 109 -1.61 17.18 11.85
C ALA A 109 -1.48 15.82 11.17
N ASP A 110 -2.19 15.67 10.05
CA ASP A 110 -1.85 14.70 9.03
C ASP A 110 -0.33 14.85 8.84
N PRO A 111 0.50 13.79 8.95
CA PRO A 111 1.87 13.91 8.48
C PRO A 111 1.75 14.43 7.04
N ASP A 112 2.24 15.64 6.81
CA ASP A 112 1.86 16.47 5.69
C ASP A 112 1.92 15.61 4.42
N ALA A 113 0.88 15.62 3.59
CA ALA A 113 0.93 14.86 2.35
C ALA A 113 2.18 15.22 1.53
N SER A 114 2.73 16.43 1.75
CA SER A 114 4.05 16.89 1.32
C SER A 114 5.22 16.06 1.88
N ASP A 115 5.23 15.74 3.18
CA ASP A 115 6.28 14.93 3.82
C ASP A 115 6.33 13.51 3.24
N LEU A 116 5.16 12.91 2.98
CA LEU A 116 5.09 11.58 2.40
C LEU A 116 5.52 11.56 0.92
N ASP A 117 5.09 12.55 0.13
CA ASP A 117 5.55 12.71 -1.26
C ASP A 117 7.07 13.02 -1.31
N GLY A 118 7.59 13.77 -0.33
CA GLY A 118 9.02 14.01 -0.15
C GLY A 118 9.80 12.73 0.11
N LEU A 119 9.34 11.88 1.02
CA LEU A 119 9.95 10.57 1.30
C LEU A 119 9.89 9.62 0.10
N ILE A 120 8.82 9.69 -0.70
CA ILE A 120 8.68 8.92 -1.94
C ILE A 120 9.71 9.39 -2.98
N ALA A 121 9.84 10.70 -3.18
CA ALA A 121 10.82 11.27 -4.10
C ALA A 121 12.26 10.93 -3.67
N GLU A 122 12.54 10.96 -2.36
CA GLU A 122 13.86 10.63 -1.83
C GLU A 122 14.20 9.16 -2.04
N ARG A 123 13.26 8.25 -1.78
CA ARG A 123 13.42 6.83 -2.09
C ARG A 123 13.75 6.60 -3.57
N ASP A 124 13.05 7.29 -4.47
CA ASP A 124 13.23 7.10 -5.91
C ASP A 124 14.58 7.66 -6.38
N ARG A 125 15.05 8.77 -5.80
CA ARG A 125 16.41 9.29 -6.01
C ARG A 125 17.47 8.29 -5.56
N VAL A 126 17.37 7.79 -4.33
CA VAL A 126 18.33 6.82 -3.78
C VAL A 126 18.37 5.56 -4.64
N ARG A 127 17.22 5.10 -5.13
CA ARG A 127 17.16 3.94 -6.05
C ARG A 127 17.84 4.22 -7.38
N ALA A 128 17.61 5.39 -7.97
CA ALA A 128 18.28 5.78 -9.22
C ALA A 128 19.81 5.87 -9.04
N GLU A 129 20.27 6.36 -7.90
CA GLU A 129 21.69 6.42 -7.56
C GLU A 129 22.30 5.04 -7.36
N LEU A 130 21.60 4.12 -6.69
CA LEU A 130 22.03 2.72 -6.58
C LEU A 130 22.18 2.06 -7.95
N GLU A 131 21.25 2.30 -8.87
CA GLU A 131 21.34 1.77 -10.24
C GLU A 131 22.48 2.39 -11.04
N ARG A 132 22.80 3.68 -10.81
CA ARG A 132 23.99 4.33 -11.38
C ARG A 132 25.26 3.67 -10.88
N ILE A 133 25.43 3.53 -9.56
CA ILE A 133 26.60 2.91 -8.95
C ILE A 133 26.77 1.46 -9.43
N ARG A 134 25.67 0.71 -9.56
CA ARG A 134 25.70 -0.65 -10.11
C ARG A 134 26.15 -0.71 -11.57
N ARG A 135 25.87 0.32 -12.38
CA ARG A 135 26.38 0.41 -13.77
C ARG A 135 27.88 0.71 -13.76
N GLU A 136 28.29 1.74 -13.03
CA GLU A 136 29.70 2.11 -12.89
C GLU A 136 30.55 0.93 -12.39
N LYS A 137 30.06 0.19 -11.40
CA LYS A 137 30.74 -1.02 -10.90
C LYS A 137 30.91 -2.08 -12.01
N ARG A 138 29.86 -2.32 -12.81
CA ARG A 138 29.92 -3.30 -13.91
C ARG A 138 30.92 -2.87 -14.98
N GLU A 139 30.96 -1.58 -15.31
CA GLU A 139 31.93 -1.02 -16.27
C GLU A 139 33.36 -1.20 -15.76
N ALA A 140 33.63 -0.83 -14.51
CA ALA A 140 34.94 -1.02 -13.89
C ALA A 140 35.35 -2.51 -13.81
N GLU A 141 34.40 -3.41 -13.53
CA GLU A 141 34.64 -4.85 -13.55
C GLU A 141 35.03 -5.35 -14.95
N ILE A 142 34.39 -4.84 -16.00
CA ILE A 142 34.73 -5.15 -17.40
C ILE A 142 36.12 -4.61 -17.76
N GLU A 143 36.42 -3.35 -17.42
CA GLU A 143 37.74 -2.75 -17.68
C GLU A 143 38.86 -3.53 -16.97
N LEU A 144 38.64 -3.90 -15.71
CA LEU A 144 39.60 -4.71 -14.95
C LEU A 144 39.82 -6.08 -15.60
N ALA A 145 38.77 -6.72 -16.11
CA ALA A 145 38.87 -8.00 -16.82
C ALA A 145 39.70 -7.87 -18.10
N ILE A 146 39.48 -6.80 -18.87
CA ILE A 146 40.26 -6.50 -20.08
C ILE A 146 41.74 -6.27 -19.75
N LEU A 147 42.02 -5.45 -18.73
CA LEU A 147 43.40 -5.14 -18.32
C LEU A 147 44.15 -6.38 -17.82
N LYS A 148 43.48 -7.23 -17.02
CA LYS A 148 44.05 -8.50 -16.58
C LYS A 148 44.34 -9.43 -17.75
N GLY A 149 43.39 -9.58 -18.68
CA GLY A 149 43.60 -10.39 -19.89
C GLY A 149 44.75 -9.87 -20.76
N ALA A 150 44.91 -8.55 -20.90
CA ALA A 150 46.04 -7.95 -21.61
C ALA A 150 47.37 -8.22 -20.90
N LEU A 151 47.42 -8.13 -19.57
CA LEU A 151 48.60 -8.44 -18.77
C LEU A 151 49.01 -9.91 -18.94
N ASP A 152 48.07 -10.84 -18.90
CA ASP A 152 48.33 -12.26 -19.11
C ASP A 152 48.96 -12.53 -20.49
N LEU A 153 48.45 -11.86 -21.54
CA LEU A 153 49.03 -11.94 -22.89
C LEU A 153 50.47 -11.39 -22.98
N VAL A 154 50.78 -10.33 -22.23
CA VAL A 154 52.14 -9.76 -22.17
C VAL A 154 53.08 -10.66 -21.37
N GLY A 155 52.61 -11.27 -20.27
CA GLY A 155 53.35 -12.25 -19.48
C GLY A 155 53.71 -13.51 -20.28
N ILE A 156 52.79 -13.98 -21.13
CA ILE A 156 53.04 -15.10 -22.07
C ILE A 156 54.12 -14.72 -23.09
N ARG A 157 54.17 -13.46 -23.54
CA ARG A 157 55.18 -12.97 -24.50
C ARG A 157 56.57 -12.81 -23.86
N ALA A 158 56.66 -12.49 -22.57
CA ALA A 158 57.93 -12.47 -21.83
C ALA A 158 58.49 -13.87 -21.55
N GLY A 159 57.63 -14.91 -21.50
CA GLY A 159 58.02 -16.31 -21.38
C GLY A 159 58.46 -16.97 -22.69
N HIS A 160 58.22 -16.34 -23.85
CA HIS A 160 58.62 -16.86 -25.15
C HIS A 160 59.93 -16.18 -25.60
N ARG A 161 61.06 -16.67 -25.09
CA ARG A 161 62.40 -16.38 -25.63
C ARG A 161 62.55 -17.21 -26.92
N PRO A 162 62.56 -16.61 -28.13
CA PRO A 162 62.79 -17.38 -29.35
C PRO A 162 64.21 -17.95 -29.32
N GLY A 163 64.31 -19.21 -29.73
CA GLY A 163 65.46 -20.08 -29.58
C GLY A 163 66.79 -19.49 -30.06
N GLN A 164 67.84 -19.84 -29.32
CA GLN A 164 69.20 -19.82 -29.84
C GLN A 164 69.26 -20.75 -31.07
N PRO A 165 69.97 -20.36 -32.15
CA PRO A 165 70.19 -21.28 -33.25
C PRO A 165 71.21 -22.35 -32.83
N ASP A 166 70.86 -23.60 -33.11
CA ASP A 166 71.77 -24.74 -32.98
C ASP A 166 72.96 -24.56 -33.94
N GLN A 167 74.17 -24.46 -33.37
CA GLN A 167 75.45 -24.75 -34.02
C GLN A 167 76.36 -25.49 -33.03
#